data_AF-K1YRS5-F1
#
_entry.id   AF-K1YRS5-F1
#
_cell.length_a   1.000
_cell.length_b   1.000
_cell.length_c   1.000
_cell.angle_alpha   90.00
_cell.angle_beta   90.00
_cell.angle_gamma   90.00
#
_symmetry.space_group_name_H-M   'P 1'
#
loop_
_entity.id
_entity.type
_entity.pdbx_description
1 polymer ?
#
loop_
_entity_poly.entity_id
_entity_poly.type
_entity_poly.pdbx_seq_one_letter_code
_entity_poly.pdbx_strand_id
1 'polypeptide(L)'
;PGVGAITATSYVTAIESPDNFRRSRSVGAWLGLTTRRYQSGEVDYNGHISRRGDRHLRGLLYEAATVILTRSRAENDLRTWALRLKERVGFKRAAVGLARKLAVTMHAMLRTGTSFEPTAKAAV
;
A
#
# COMPACT_ATOMS: atom_id res chain seq x y z
N PRO A 1 11.90 5.64 2.22
CA PRO A 1 10.43 5.48 2.10
C PRO A 1 9.69 6.69 2.69
N GLY A 2 8.79 7.36 1.96
CA GLY A 2 8.05 8.56 2.43
C GLY A 2 7.00 8.28 3.51
N VAL A 3 7.30 7.37 4.44
CA VAL A 3 6.49 6.95 5.59
C VAL A 3 7.14 7.56 6.83
N GLY A 4 6.39 8.36 7.60
CA GLY A 4 6.89 9.00 8.83
C GLY A 4 6.75 8.11 10.07
N ALA A 5 7.34 8.55 11.19
CA ALA A 5 7.31 7.82 12.46
C ALA A 5 5.88 7.50 12.93
N ILE A 6 4.95 8.46 12.83
CA ILE A 6 3.54 8.26 13.19
C ILE A 6 2.92 7.13 12.37
N THR A 7 3.09 7.16 11.04
CA THR A 7 2.56 6.12 10.15
C THR A 7 3.19 4.77 10.43
N ALA A 8 4.50 4.72 10.72
CA ALA A 8 5.20 3.48 11.04
C ALA A 8 4.71 2.89 12.37
N THR A 9 4.63 3.69 13.43
CA THR A 9 4.13 3.25 14.74
C THR A 9 2.68 2.79 14.66
N SER A 10 1.79 3.59 14.07
CA SER A 10 0.38 3.21 13.91
C SER A 10 0.22 1.91 13.11
N TYR A 11 1.09 1.66 12.14
CA TYR A 11 1.06 0.43 11.35
C TYR A 11 1.49 -0.80 12.15
N VAL A 12 2.57 -0.70 12.93
CA VAL A 12 3.04 -1.79 13.80
C VAL A 12 2.01 -2.10 14.88
N THR A 13 1.46 -1.06 15.53
CA THR A 13 0.39 -1.22 16.53
C THR A 13 -0.86 -1.87 15.94
N ALA A 14 -1.24 -1.54 14.70
CA ALA A 14 -2.45 -2.11 14.09
C ALA A 14 -2.31 -3.59 13.68
N ILE A 15 -1.10 -4.06 13.40
CA ILE A 15 -0.86 -5.45 12.98
C ILE A 15 -0.60 -6.37 14.17
N GLU A 16 0.06 -5.84 15.20
CA GLU A 16 0.51 -6.55 16.41
C GLU A 16 1.45 -7.72 16.11
N SER A 17 0.93 -8.80 15.49
CA SER A 17 1.70 -9.93 15.00
C SER A 17 1.65 -10.03 13.47
N PRO A 18 2.81 -10.00 12.77
CA PRO A 18 2.86 -10.18 11.31
C PRO A 18 2.45 -11.60 10.86
N ASP A 19 2.42 -12.56 11.76
CA ASP A 19 2.00 -13.95 11.46
C ASP A 19 0.48 -14.07 11.30
N ASN A 20 -0.28 -13.04 11.70
CA ASN A 20 -1.72 -12.95 11.48
C ASN A 20 -2.09 -12.99 9.98
N PHE A 21 -1.15 -12.65 9.09
CA PHE A 21 -1.36 -12.69 7.65
C PHE A 21 -0.49 -13.75 6.97
N ARG A 22 -1.13 -14.82 6.49
CA ARG A 22 -0.47 -15.86 5.67
C ARG A 22 0.28 -15.30 4.45
N ARG A 23 -0.18 -14.18 3.90
CA ARG A 23 0.46 -13.49 2.76
C ARG A 23 0.45 -11.98 2.99
N SER A 24 1.57 -11.29 2.78
CA SER A 24 1.66 -9.82 2.94
C SER A 24 0.65 -9.06 2.06
N ARG A 25 0.30 -9.61 0.89
CA ARG A 25 -0.72 -9.00 0.00
C ARG A 25 -2.10 -8.90 0.62
N SER A 26 -2.41 -9.74 1.63
CA SER A 26 -3.69 -9.77 2.32
C SER A 26 -3.90 -8.52 3.18
N VAL A 27 -2.83 -7.88 3.66
CA VAL A 27 -2.91 -6.65 4.45
C VAL A 27 -3.58 -5.52 3.66
N GLY A 28 -3.29 -5.41 2.36
CA GLY A 28 -3.95 -4.41 1.51
C GLY A 28 -5.46 -4.59 1.40
N ALA A 29 -5.97 -5.82 1.52
CA ALA A 29 -7.41 -6.09 1.56
C ALA A 29 -7.97 -5.78 2.96
N TRP A 30 -7.25 -6.16 4.01
CA TRP A 30 -7.61 -5.91 5.41
C TRP A 30 -7.74 -4.40 5.72
N LEU A 31 -6.81 -3.57 5.22
CA LEU A 31 -6.87 -2.11 5.34
C LEU A 31 -7.94 -1.44 4.46
N GLY A 32 -8.60 -2.21 3.60
CA GLY A 32 -9.59 -1.71 2.66
C GLY A 32 -9.02 -0.88 1.51
N LEU A 33 -7.76 -1.11 1.13
CA LEU A 33 -7.05 -0.47 0.01
C LEU A 33 -7.24 -1.22 -1.32
N THR A 34 -8.00 -2.32 -1.31
CA THR A 34 -8.32 -3.11 -2.51
C THR A 34 -9.71 -2.77 -3.02
N THR A 35 -9.91 -2.83 -4.34
CA THR A 35 -11.23 -2.66 -4.97
C THR A 35 -12.21 -3.71 -4.46
N ARG A 36 -13.47 -3.31 -4.31
CA ARG A 36 -14.56 -4.26 -4.12
C ARG A 36 -14.81 -4.94 -5.46
N ARG A 37 -14.65 -6.26 -5.49
CA ARG A 37 -15.07 -7.10 -6.62
C ARG A 37 -16.55 -7.41 -6.44
N TYR A 38 -17.36 -7.11 -7.44
CA TYR A 38 -18.74 -7.57 -7.53
C TYR A 38 -18.80 -8.62 -8.63
N GLN A 39 -19.17 -9.84 -8.25
CA GLN A 39 -19.30 -10.96 -9.17
C GLN A 39 -20.62 -11.66 -8.87
N SER A 40 -21.65 -11.41 -9.68
CA SER A 40 -22.79 -12.31 -9.83
C SER A 40 -22.53 -13.16 -11.08
N GLY A 41 -23.06 -14.37 -11.19
CA GLY A 41 -22.71 -15.32 -12.27
C GLY A 41 -22.76 -14.78 -13.72
N GLU A 42 -23.41 -13.62 -13.92
CA GLU A 42 -23.57 -12.93 -15.21
C GLU A 42 -22.72 -11.64 -15.32
N VAL A 43 -22.21 -11.09 -14.21
CA VAL A 43 -21.57 -9.77 -14.17
C VAL A 43 -20.35 -9.78 -13.24
N ASP A 44 -19.16 -9.50 -13.78
CA ASP A 44 -17.91 -9.29 -13.03
C ASP A 44 -17.40 -7.86 -13.27
N TYR A 45 -17.39 -7.02 -12.23
CA TYR A 45 -16.76 -5.71 -12.30
C TYR A 45 -16.04 -5.31 -11.01
N ASN A 46 -14.99 -4.50 -11.19
CA ASN A 46 -14.22 -3.91 -10.11
C ASN A 46 -14.70 -2.49 -9.83
N GLY A 47 -15.29 -2.28 -8.65
CA GLY A 47 -15.80 -0.99 -8.22
C GLY A 47 -14.79 -0.19 -7.38
N HIS A 48 -15.33 0.70 -6.55
CA HIS A 48 -14.56 1.49 -5.58
C HIS A 48 -13.79 0.61 -4.58
N ILE A 49 -12.79 1.20 -3.90
CA ILE A 49 -12.10 0.54 -2.79
C ILE A 49 -13.08 0.13 -1.69
N SER A 50 -12.82 -0.99 -1.01
CA SER A 50 -13.78 -1.57 -0.06
C SER A 50 -13.99 -0.71 1.19
N ARG A 51 -12.97 0.02 1.64
CA ARG A 51 -12.99 0.88 2.86
C ARG A 51 -13.33 0.14 4.17
N ARG A 52 -13.37 -1.20 4.17
CA ARG A 52 -13.78 -2.05 5.32
C ARG A 52 -12.78 -2.08 6.49
N GLY A 53 -11.52 -1.66 6.27
CA GLY A 53 -10.48 -1.62 7.30
C GLY A 53 -10.38 -0.27 8.02
N ASP A 54 -9.37 -0.15 8.88
CA ASP A 54 -9.06 1.06 9.65
C ASP A 54 -8.99 2.31 8.75
N ARG A 55 -9.83 3.31 9.09
CA ARG A 55 -9.91 4.58 8.38
C ARG A 55 -8.69 5.47 8.63
N HIS A 56 -8.18 5.49 9.86
CA HIS A 56 -7.03 6.29 10.26
C HIS A 56 -5.77 5.79 9.58
N LEU A 57 -5.47 4.48 9.70
CA LEU A 57 -4.29 3.90 9.07
C LEU A 57 -4.33 4.00 7.53
N ARG A 58 -5.52 3.83 6.94
CA ARG A 58 -5.72 4.05 5.50
C ARG A 58 -5.43 5.51 5.10
N GLY A 59 -5.85 6.48 5.91
CA GLY A 59 -5.55 7.91 5.70
C GLY A 59 -4.05 8.18 5.72
N LEU A 60 -3.36 7.70 6.77
CA LEU A 60 -1.91 7.85 6.91
C LEU A 60 -1.13 7.25 5.73
N LEU A 61 -1.52 6.05 5.26
CA LEU A 61 -0.89 5.43 4.10
C LEU A 61 -1.16 6.18 2.80
N TYR A 62 -2.36 6.77 2.66
CA TYR A 62 -2.69 7.60 1.51
C TYR A 62 -1.91 8.92 1.51
N GLU A 63 -1.72 9.55 2.67
CA GLU A 63 -0.89 10.74 2.83
C GLU A 63 0.58 10.44 2.53
N ALA A 64 1.13 9.34 3.08
CA ALA A 64 2.49 8.89 2.76
C ALA A 64 2.68 8.66 1.25
N ALA A 65 1.71 7.99 0.60
CA ALA A 65 1.72 7.82 -0.84
C ALA A 65 1.65 9.15 -1.62
N THR A 66 0.84 10.09 -1.14
CA THR A 66 0.70 11.44 -1.72
C THR A 66 2.00 12.22 -1.65
N VAL A 67 2.70 12.16 -0.52
CA VAL A 67 4.01 12.79 -0.33
C VAL A 67 5.05 12.18 -1.28
N ILE A 68 5.05 10.86 -1.47
CA ILE A 68 5.96 10.19 -2.41
C ILE A 68 5.71 10.64 -3.86
N LEU A 69 4.44 10.82 -4.24
CA LEU A 69 4.04 11.24 -5.59
C LEU A 69 4.26 12.73 -5.87
N THR A 70 4.34 13.58 -4.85
CA THR A 70 4.36 15.05 -5.02
C THR A 70 5.64 15.72 -4.54
N ARG A 71 6.15 15.33 -3.38
CA ARG A 71 7.24 16.04 -2.67
C ARG A 71 8.55 15.25 -2.60
N SER A 72 8.49 13.92 -2.68
CA SER A 72 9.69 13.10 -2.60
C SER A 72 10.57 13.28 -3.83
N ARG A 73 11.85 13.62 -3.58
CA ARG A 73 12.94 13.64 -4.58
C ARG A 73 13.72 12.32 -4.63
N ALA A 74 13.41 11.37 -3.76
CA ALA A 74 14.10 10.08 -3.74
C ALA A 74 13.80 9.27 -5.02
N GLU A 75 14.85 8.97 -5.78
CA GLU A 75 14.86 8.05 -6.90
C GLU A 75 14.75 6.62 -6.35
N ASN A 76 13.59 5.97 -6.51
CA ASN A 76 13.41 4.57 -6.13
C ASN A 76 12.35 3.92 -7.04
N ASP A 77 12.43 2.60 -7.19
CA ASP A 77 11.55 1.83 -8.08
C ASP A 77 10.08 1.96 -7.71
N LEU A 78 9.80 2.16 -6.41
CA LEU A 78 8.46 2.36 -5.89
C LEU A 78 7.84 3.68 -6.38
N ARG A 79 8.62 4.77 -6.41
CA ARG A 79 8.22 6.07 -6.96
C ARG A 79 8.09 6.00 -8.47
N THR A 80 9.06 5.40 -9.17
CA THR A 80 9.02 5.26 -10.63
C THR A 80 7.78 4.47 -11.07
N TRP A 81 7.48 3.36 -10.40
CA TRP A 81 6.25 2.60 -10.62
C TRP A 81 5.00 3.44 -10.36
N ALA A 82 4.99 4.23 -9.28
CA ALA A 82 3.83 5.04 -8.91
C ALA A 82 3.57 6.21 -9.88
N LEU A 83 4.63 6.83 -10.43
CA LEU A 83 4.53 7.87 -11.45
C LEU A 83 3.96 7.31 -12.76
N ARG A 84 4.46 6.16 -13.23
CA ARG A 84 3.89 5.45 -14.39
C ARG A 84 2.44 5.02 -14.17
N LEU A 85 2.07 4.71 -12.92
CA LEU A 85 0.68 4.42 -12.60
C LEU A 85 -0.17 5.69 -12.63
N LYS A 86 0.33 6.81 -12.09
CA LYS A 86 -0.35 8.11 -12.11
C LYS A 86 -0.69 8.56 -13.52
N GLU A 87 0.21 8.37 -14.48
CA GLU A 87 -0.01 8.70 -15.90
C GLU A 87 -1.17 7.89 -16.50
N ARG A 88 -1.31 6.62 -16.13
CA ARG A 88 -2.33 5.71 -16.72
C ARG A 88 -3.72 5.83 -16.08
N VAL A 89 -3.78 6.00 -14.76
CA VAL A 89 -5.07 5.91 -14.03
C VAL A 89 -5.43 7.18 -13.26
N GLY A 90 -4.59 8.21 -13.32
CA GLY A 90 -4.78 9.47 -12.61
C GLY A 90 -4.31 9.42 -11.15
N PHE A 91 -4.20 10.61 -10.56
CA PHE A 91 -3.54 10.83 -9.27
C PHE A 91 -4.17 10.04 -8.10
N LYS A 92 -5.48 10.18 -7.88
CA LYS A 92 -6.16 9.55 -6.73
C LYS A 92 -6.05 8.03 -6.74
N ARG A 93 -6.21 7.41 -7.92
CA ARG A 93 -6.11 5.94 -8.09
C ARG A 93 -4.67 5.47 -7.92
N ALA A 94 -3.70 6.21 -8.43
CA ALA A 94 -2.28 5.90 -8.22
C ALA A 94 -1.86 6.04 -6.76
N ALA A 95 -2.33 7.06 -6.04
CA ALA A 95 -2.06 7.22 -4.61
C ALA A 95 -2.61 6.04 -3.79
N VAL A 96 -3.82 5.57 -4.07
CA VAL A 96 -4.37 4.36 -3.42
C VAL A 96 -3.57 3.11 -3.79
N GLY A 97 -3.19 2.95 -5.06
CA GLY A 97 -2.36 1.83 -5.51
C GLY A 97 -0.99 1.81 -4.82
N LEU A 98 -0.39 2.99 -4.64
CA LEU A 98 0.86 3.16 -3.93
C LEU A 98 0.73 2.90 -2.43
N ALA A 99 -0.33 3.40 -1.79
CA ALA A 99 -0.65 3.09 -0.39
C ALA A 99 -0.77 1.57 -0.17
N ARG A 100 -1.41 0.86 -1.09
CA ARG A 100 -1.48 -0.61 -1.05
C ARG A 100 -0.09 -1.24 -1.17
N LYS A 101 0.76 -0.78 -2.09
CA LYS A 101 2.11 -1.31 -2.26
C LYS A 101 2.96 -1.07 -1.01
N LEU A 102 2.88 0.12 -0.42
CA LEU A 102 3.54 0.46 0.84
C LEU A 102 3.11 -0.46 1.98
N ALA A 103 1.81 -0.71 2.17
CA ALA A 103 1.33 -1.63 3.20
C ALA A 103 1.92 -3.04 3.00
N VAL A 104 1.94 -3.56 1.78
CA VAL A 104 2.52 -4.89 1.51
C VAL A 104 4.01 -4.93 1.82
N THR A 105 4.76 -3.87 1.46
CA THR A 105 6.19 -3.76 1.76
C THR A 105 6.45 -3.64 3.27
N MET A 106 5.70 -2.81 3.98
CA MET A 106 5.82 -2.65 5.44
C MET A 106 5.51 -3.96 6.18
N HIS A 107 4.50 -4.71 5.74
CA HIS A 107 4.23 -6.04 6.30
C HIS A 107 5.37 -7.02 6.04
N ALA A 108 5.91 -7.03 4.81
CA ALA A 108 7.03 -7.90 4.47
C ALA A 108 8.24 -7.61 5.36
N MET A 109 8.60 -6.32 5.51
CA MET A 109 9.66 -5.86 6.39
C MET A 109 9.43 -6.25 7.86
N LEU A 110 8.20 -6.09 8.36
CA LEU A 110 7.87 -6.44 9.74
C LEU A 110 8.04 -7.95 10.00
N ARG A 111 7.70 -8.78 9.01
CA ARG A 111 7.82 -10.24 9.11
C ARG A 111 9.24 -10.75 8.97
N THR A 112 10.07 -10.11 8.13
CA THR A 112 11.46 -10.52 7.90
C THR A 112 12.47 -9.81 8.80
N GLY A 113 12.06 -8.77 9.52
CA GLY A 113 12.95 -7.91 10.29
C GLY A 113 13.92 -7.07 9.44
N THR A 114 13.68 -6.96 8.13
CA THR A 114 14.58 -6.28 7.20
C THR A 114 14.20 -4.80 7.01
N SER A 115 15.19 -3.95 6.77
CA SER A 115 14.97 -2.53 6.44
C SER A 115 14.45 -2.35 5.01
N PHE A 116 13.95 -1.14 4.70
CA PHE A 116 13.46 -0.82 3.36
C PHE A 116 14.63 -0.63 2.40
N GLU A 117 14.71 -1.48 1.38
CA GLU A 117 15.66 -1.30 0.28
C GLU A 117 15.04 -0.44 -0.85
N PRO A 118 15.67 0.70 -1.21
CA PRO A 118 15.15 1.60 -2.25
C PRO A 118 15.15 1.02 -3.66
N THR A 119 16.03 0.05 -3.92
CA THR A 119 16.19 -0.63 -5.21
C THR A 119 15.62 -2.03 -5.02
N ALA A 120 14.54 -2.36 -5.75
CA ALA A 120 13.99 -3.69 -5.67
C ALA A 120 14.96 -4.67 -6.34
N LYS A 121 15.70 -5.46 -5.56
CA LYS A 121 16.23 -6.72 -6.11
C LYS A 121 15.02 -7.53 -6.55
N ALA A 122 14.95 -7.83 -7.85
CA ALA A 122 14.05 -8.84 -8.36
C ALA A 122 14.31 -10.12 -7.55
N ALA A 123 13.28 -10.58 -6.82
CA ALA A 123 13.33 -11.89 -6.22
C ALA A 123 13.41 -12.90 -7.38
N VAL A 124 14.55 -13.61 -7.44
CA VAL A 124 14.78 -14.80 -8.27
C VAL A 124 13.86 -15.92 -7.78
#